data_AF-A0AAW8UGG5-F1
#
_entry.id   AF-A0AAW8UGG5-F1
#
_cell.length_a   1.000
_cell.length_b   1.000
_cell.length_c   1.000
_cell.angle_alpha   90.00
_cell.angle_beta   90.00
_cell.angle_gamma   90.00
#
_symmetry.space_group_name_H-M   'P 1'
#
loop_
_entity.id
_entity.type
_entity.pdbx_description
1 polymer ?
#
loop_
_entity_poly.entity_id
_entity_poly.type
_entity_poly.pdbx_seq_one_letter_code
_entity_poly.pdbx_strand_id
1 'polypeptide(L)'
;MNQKDTARSRYIDGETLVRQLSLYNGTTPLKKEPIISTINEIVDAINFLAEHGVTEGSQLKHMEASLYDALDEAQIKLDKIDEKILELTQIAKYLIAETSEDPEEVHEAKTALDNMNVNSDLKYRDIQQELSSEKLGRKILKNKFDQTVSEINQVNEIEATKTQEIKEKGQNKII
;
A
#
# COMPACT_ATOMS: atom_id res chain seq x y z
N MET A 1 -22.95 -36.44 15.07
CA MET A 1 -23.38 -35.13 15.63
C MET A 1 -22.18 -34.21 15.60
N ASN A 2 -22.38 -33.00 15.08
CA ASN A 2 -21.38 -32.00 14.73
C ASN A 2 -21.19 -31.03 15.91
N GLN A 3 -19.97 -30.78 16.37
CA GLN A 3 -19.62 -29.54 17.09
C GLN A 3 -18.20 -29.13 16.69
N LYS A 4 -18.10 -28.48 15.54
CA LYS A 4 -16.99 -27.58 15.19
C LYS A 4 -17.35 -26.22 15.76
N ASP A 5 -16.70 -25.80 16.83
CA ASP A 5 -16.70 -24.41 17.26
C ASP A 5 -15.27 -23.93 17.50
N THR A 6 -14.70 -23.37 16.42
CA THR A 6 -14.19 -22.00 16.40
C THR A 6 -13.29 -21.55 17.55
N ALA A 7 -12.12 -22.17 17.70
CA ALA A 7 -11.00 -21.54 18.38
C ALA A 7 -10.20 -20.66 17.39
N ARG A 8 -10.87 -19.69 16.73
CA ARG A 8 -10.18 -18.67 15.93
C ARG A 8 -9.59 -17.63 16.89
N SER A 9 -8.30 -17.35 16.70
CA SER A 9 -7.43 -16.59 17.61
C SER A 9 -8.09 -15.33 18.20
N ARG A 10 -8.25 -15.30 19.53
CA ARG A 10 -8.72 -14.13 20.32
C ARG A 10 -7.59 -13.16 20.68
N TYR A 11 -6.37 -13.44 20.25
CA TYR A 11 -5.20 -12.63 20.58
C TYR A 11 -4.48 -12.27 19.28
N ILE A 12 -4.43 -10.96 19.01
CA ILE A 12 -3.54 -10.41 17.98
C ILE A 12 -2.12 -10.70 18.45
N ASP A 13 -1.29 -11.29 17.59
CA ASP A 13 0.09 -11.60 17.91
C ASP A 13 0.88 -10.31 18.25
N GLY A 14 1.81 -10.42 19.19
CA GLY A 14 2.57 -9.27 19.71
C GLY A 14 3.37 -8.54 18.63
N GLU A 15 3.91 -9.27 17.65
CA GLU A 15 4.62 -8.68 16.51
C GLU A 15 3.63 -7.94 15.59
N THR A 16 2.48 -8.54 15.32
CA THR A 16 1.40 -7.91 14.54
C THR A 16 0.88 -6.66 15.22
N LEU A 17 0.72 -6.68 16.55
CA LEU A 17 0.30 -5.53 17.35
C LEU A 17 1.35 -4.43 17.36
N VAL A 18 2.64 -4.76 17.53
CA VAL A 18 3.74 -3.78 17.45
C VAL A 18 3.85 -3.18 16.05
N ARG A 19 3.66 -3.98 14.99
CA ARG A 19 3.62 -3.50 13.60
C ARG A 19 2.43 -2.57 13.41
N GLN A 20 1.23 -2.95 13.85
CA GLN A 20 0.04 -2.09 13.80
C GLN A 20 0.21 -0.80 14.60
N LEU A 21 0.77 -0.85 15.81
CA LEU A 21 1.04 0.34 16.63
C LEU A 21 2.14 1.23 16.04
N SER A 22 3.15 0.66 15.38
CA SER A 22 4.18 1.43 14.66
C SER A 22 3.63 2.15 13.42
N LEU A 23 2.59 1.60 12.78
CA LEU A 23 1.84 2.26 11.71
C LEU A 23 0.96 3.39 12.26
N TYR A 24 0.52 3.27 13.52
CA TYR A 24 -0.26 4.25 14.29
C TYR A 24 0.65 5.00 15.28
N ASN A 25 1.56 5.84 14.78
CA ASN A 25 2.55 6.52 15.62
C ASN A 25 1.99 7.67 16.52
N GLY A 26 0.75 7.54 17.00
CA GLY A 26 0.17 8.30 18.11
C GLY A 26 -0.14 9.80 17.90
N THR A 27 0.45 10.47 16.91
CA THR A 27 0.29 11.93 16.72
C THR A 27 -0.48 12.33 15.46
N THR A 28 -0.67 11.39 14.52
CA THR A 28 -1.17 11.68 13.18
C THR A 28 -2.27 10.66 12.84
N PRO A 29 -3.56 11.05 12.81
CA PRO A 29 -4.65 10.15 12.47
C PRO A 29 -4.49 9.63 11.05
N LEU A 30 -4.14 8.35 10.90
CA LEU A 30 -4.01 7.70 9.61
C LEU A 30 -5.33 7.02 9.25
N LYS A 31 -5.90 7.38 8.10
CA LYS A 31 -7.02 6.64 7.52
C LYS A 31 -6.49 5.30 7.00
N LYS A 32 -7.14 4.19 7.38
CA LYS A 32 -6.78 2.87 6.83
C LYS A 32 -7.00 2.89 5.32
N GLU A 33 -5.99 2.46 4.57
CA GLU A 33 -6.13 2.28 3.13
C GLU A 33 -6.84 0.96 2.82
N PRO A 34 -8.06 0.98 2.22
CA PRO A 34 -8.84 -0.24 1.99
C PRO A 34 -8.11 -1.25 1.11
N ILE A 35 -7.33 -0.77 0.15
CA ILE A 35 -6.61 -1.62 -0.82
C ILE A 35 -5.60 -2.55 -0.13
N ILE A 36 -5.01 -2.13 0.99
CA ILE A 36 -4.11 -2.99 1.77
C ILE A 36 -4.85 -4.21 2.32
N SER A 37 -6.08 -4.01 2.77
CA SER A 37 -6.91 -5.11 3.29
C SER A 37 -7.30 -6.06 2.15
N THR A 38 -7.69 -5.52 1.00
CA THR A 38 -7.97 -6.30 -0.21
C THR A 38 -6.79 -7.16 -0.62
N ILE A 39 -5.56 -6.60 -0.69
CA ILE A 39 -4.36 -7.37 -1.04
C ILE A 39 -4.11 -8.48 -0.02
N ASN A 40 -4.24 -8.21 1.29
CA ASN A 40 -4.07 -9.22 2.32
C ASN A 40 -5.08 -10.37 2.17
N GLU A 41 -6.36 -10.05 1.97
CA GLU A 41 -7.42 -11.06 1.81
C GLU A 41 -7.18 -11.97 0.60
N ILE A 42 -6.72 -11.42 -0.53
CA ILE A 42 -6.41 -12.19 -1.73
C ILE A 42 -5.17 -13.07 -1.52
N VAL A 43 -4.11 -12.54 -0.91
CA VAL A 43 -2.90 -13.32 -0.58
C VAL A 43 -3.24 -14.47 0.37
N ASP A 44 -4.04 -14.22 1.40
CA ASP A 44 -4.49 -15.26 2.33
C ASP A 44 -5.33 -16.33 1.61
N ALA A 45 -6.18 -15.95 0.66
CA ALA A 45 -6.95 -16.88 -0.15
C ALA A 45 -6.06 -17.75 -1.06
N ILE A 46 -5.05 -17.16 -1.70
CA ILE A 46 -4.06 -17.88 -2.52
C ILE A 46 -3.31 -18.89 -1.66
N ASN A 47 -2.79 -18.47 -0.49
CA ASN A 47 -2.08 -19.34 0.43
C ASN A 47 -2.96 -20.51 0.90
N PHE A 48 -4.22 -20.23 1.24
CA PHE A 48 -5.18 -21.27 1.62
C PHE A 48 -5.39 -22.31 0.51
N LEU A 49 -5.55 -21.88 -0.75
CA LEU A 49 -5.71 -22.78 -1.88
C LEU A 49 -4.45 -23.65 -2.09
N ALA A 50 -3.27 -23.06 -1.99
CA ALA A 50 -2.00 -23.76 -2.13
C ALA A 50 -1.79 -24.83 -1.04
N GLU A 51 -2.07 -24.50 0.23
CA GLU A 51 -2.00 -25.43 1.37
C GLU A 51 -2.92 -26.64 1.22
N HIS A 52 -4.06 -26.47 0.54
CA HIS A 52 -5.05 -27.52 0.32
C HIS A 52 -4.89 -28.25 -1.02
N GLY A 53 -3.77 -28.04 -1.71
CA GLY A 53 -3.42 -28.75 -2.95
C GLY A 53 -4.21 -28.29 -4.18
N VAL A 54 -4.83 -27.12 -4.13
CA VAL A 54 -5.51 -26.51 -5.29
C VAL A 54 -4.51 -25.64 -6.04
N THR A 55 -3.66 -26.28 -6.84
CA THR A 55 -2.54 -25.61 -7.54
C THR A 55 -2.76 -25.39 -9.03
N GLU A 56 -3.77 -26.04 -9.63
CA GLU A 56 -4.02 -26.03 -11.09
C GLU A 56 -5.47 -25.62 -11.43
N GLY A 57 -6.22 -25.11 -10.44
CA GLY A 57 -7.65 -24.79 -10.57
C GLY A 57 -7.92 -23.40 -11.15
N SER A 58 -9.06 -23.25 -11.84
CA SER A 58 -9.56 -21.94 -12.32
C SER A 58 -9.72 -20.91 -11.18
N GLN A 59 -9.96 -21.39 -9.96
CA GLN A 59 -10.06 -20.55 -8.76
C GLN A 59 -8.72 -19.88 -8.40
N LEU A 60 -7.61 -20.61 -8.47
CA LEU A 60 -6.28 -20.05 -8.19
C LEU A 60 -5.95 -18.95 -9.22
N LYS A 61 -6.13 -19.25 -10.52
CA LYS A 61 -5.92 -18.28 -11.60
C LYS A 61 -6.77 -17.02 -11.46
N HIS A 62 -8.01 -17.16 -10.99
CA HIS A 62 -8.87 -16.01 -10.71
C HIS A 62 -8.31 -15.17 -9.55
N MET A 63 -7.84 -15.80 -8.47
CA MET A 63 -7.25 -15.08 -7.34
C MET A 63 -5.96 -14.36 -7.73
N GLU A 64 -5.12 -14.98 -8.56
CA GLU A 64 -3.92 -14.35 -9.13
C GLU A 64 -4.28 -13.12 -9.97
N ALA A 65 -5.26 -13.23 -10.86
CA ALA A 65 -5.75 -12.08 -11.64
C ALA A 65 -6.27 -10.95 -10.74
N SER A 66 -7.07 -11.29 -9.72
CA SER A 66 -7.55 -10.31 -8.75
C SER A 66 -6.42 -9.66 -7.95
N LEU A 67 -5.33 -10.39 -7.68
CA LEU A 67 -4.15 -9.83 -7.02
C LEU A 67 -3.45 -8.81 -7.91
N TYR A 68 -3.29 -9.09 -9.21
CA TYR A 68 -2.75 -8.13 -10.17
C TYR A 68 -3.62 -6.88 -10.28
N ASP A 69 -4.94 -7.02 -10.38
CA ASP A 69 -5.87 -5.89 -10.41
C ASP A 69 -5.76 -5.02 -9.14
N ALA A 70 -5.62 -5.66 -7.97
CA ALA A 70 -5.44 -4.94 -6.70
C ALA A 70 -4.08 -4.23 -6.61
N LEU A 71 -3.02 -4.78 -7.22
CA LEU A 71 -1.72 -4.13 -7.32
C LEU A 71 -1.76 -2.93 -8.26
N ASP A 72 -2.46 -3.02 -9.39
CA ASP A 72 -2.66 -1.89 -10.30
C ASP A 72 -3.45 -0.77 -9.61
N GLU A 73 -4.51 -1.10 -8.87
CA GLU A 73 -5.25 -0.11 -8.09
C GLU A 73 -4.38 0.52 -6.99
N ALA A 74 -3.51 -0.26 -6.34
CA ALA A 74 -2.56 0.25 -5.36
C ALA A 74 -1.55 1.21 -5.98
N GLN A 75 -1.06 0.95 -7.20
CA GLN A 75 -0.18 1.86 -7.93
C GLN A 75 -0.89 3.18 -8.27
N ILE A 76 -2.12 3.12 -8.80
CA ILE A 76 -2.92 4.33 -9.09
C ILE A 76 -3.15 5.15 -7.81
N LYS A 77 -3.36 4.50 -6.66
CA LYS A 77 -3.51 5.18 -5.37
C LYS A 77 -2.20 5.83 -4.92
N LEU A 78 -1.06 5.17 -5.10
CA LEU A 78 0.24 5.77 -4.80
C LEU A 78 0.47 7.05 -5.62
N ASP A 79 0.15 7.03 -6.91
CA ASP A 79 0.30 8.19 -7.79
C ASP A 79 -0.58 9.36 -7.33
N LYS A 80 -1.83 9.08 -6.95
CA LYS A 80 -2.74 10.10 -6.39
C LYS A 80 -2.25 10.68 -5.06
N ILE A 81 -1.67 9.84 -4.20
CA ILE A 81 -1.08 10.32 -2.94
C ILE A 81 0.14 11.22 -3.24
N ASP A 82 0.95 10.89 -4.24
CA ASP A 82 2.08 11.72 -4.67
C ASP A 82 1.63 13.08 -5.21
N GLU A 83 0.59 13.12 -6.05
CA GLU A 83 -0.03 14.36 -6.51
C GLU A 83 -0.52 15.21 -5.33
N LYS A 84 -1.21 14.59 -4.37
CA LYS A 84 -1.71 15.29 -3.17
C LYS A 84 -0.57 15.83 -2.29
N ILE A 85 0.50 15.06 -2.10
CA ILE A 85 1.68 15.51 -1.37
C ILE A 85 2.31 16.74 -2.06
N LEU A 86 2.37 16.75 -3.39
CA LEU A 86 2.87 17.88 -4.16
C LEU A 86 2.01 19.12 -3.94
N GLU A 87 0.68 18.99 -4.07
CA GLU A 87 -0.28 20.07 -3.84
C GLU A 87 -0.16 20.65 -2.42
N LEU A 88 -0.20 19.80 -1.39
CA LEU A 88 -0.05 20.22 0.00
C LEU A 88 1.31 20.90 0.26
N THR A 89 2.37 20.47 -0.42
CA THR A 89 3.69 21.11 -0.33
C THR A 89 3.69 22.51 -0.94
N GLN A 90 3.01 22.70 -2.07
CA GLN A 90 2.85 24.02 -2.69
C GLN A 90 2.04 24.96 -1.79
N ILE A 91 0.90 24.48 -1.26
CA ILE A 91 0.09 25.25 -0.31
C ILE A 91 0.93 25.63 0.92
N ALA A 92 1.68 24.69 1.49
CA ALA A 92 2.57 24.96 2.62
C ALA A 92 3.59 26.06 2.31
N LYS A 93 4.17 26.07 1.10
CA LYS A 93 5.12 27.09 0.66
C LYS A 93 4.45 28.47 0.61
N TYR A 94 3.26 28.57 0.01
CA TYR A 94 2.56 29.85 -0.08
C TYR A 94 2.08 30.37 1.28
N LEU A 95 1.63 29.48 2.18
CA LEU A 95 1.28 29.87 3.55
C LEU A 95 2.48 30.41 4.34
N ILE A 96 3.70 29.92 4.06
CA ILE A 96 4.92 30.50 4.64
C ILE A 96 5.20 31.87 4.01
N ALA A 97 5.16 31.97 2.69
CA ALA A 97 5.42 33.21 1.95
C ALA A 97 4.45 34.35 2.31
N GLU A 98 3.21 34.04 2.70
CA GLU A 98 2.24 35.02 3.21
C GLU A 98 2.72 35.72 4.51
N THR A 99 3.65 35.11 5.24
CA THR A 99 4.25 35.68 6.46
C THR A 99 5.55 36.45 6.21
N SER A 100 5.95 36.61 4.94
CA SER A 100 7.16 37.34 4.55
C SER A 100 7.05 38.84 4.84
N GLU A 101 8.21 39.48 4.98
CA GLU A 101 8.33 40.94 5.11
C GLU A 101 8.22 41.65 3.75
N ASP A 102 8.38 40.92 2.65
CA ASP A 102 8.28 41.45 1.27
C ASP A 102 6.80 41.53 0.82
N PRO A 103 6.26 42.74 0.57
CA PRO A 103 4.88 42.90 0.11
C PRO A 103 4.57 42.26 -1.24
N GLU A 104 5.55 42.16 -2.15
CA GLU A 104 5.37 41.51 -3.45
C GLU A 104 5.21 39.99 -3.26
N GLU A 105 6.07 39.38 -2.42
CA GLU A 105 6.00 37.96 -2.09
C GLU A 105 4.68 37.58 -1.42
N VAL A 106 4.20 38.42 -0.48
CA VAL A 106 2.90 38.21 0.17
C VAL A 106 1.74 38.31 -0.85
N HIS A 107 1.80 39.25 -1.79
CA HIS A 107 0.76 39.41 -2.80
C HIS A 107 0.72 38.22 -3.77
N GLU A 108 1.87 37.76 -4.24
CA GLU A 108 1.98 36.57 -5.09
C GLU A 108 1.48 35.32 -4.37
N ALA A 109 1.85 35.13 -3.10
CA ALA A 109 1.41 33.99 -2.30
C ALA A 109 -0.10 33.93 -2.12
N LYS A 110 -0.74 35.08 -1.81
CA LYS A 110 -2.21 35.17 -1.69
C LYS A 110 -2.91 34.86 -3.00
N THR A 111 -2.42 35.43 -4.09
CA THR A 111 -2.98 35.18 -5.44
C THR A 111 -2.86 33.70 -5.82
N ALA A 112 -1.75 33.04 -5.48
CA ALA A 112 -1.57 31.62 -5.73
C ALA A 112 -2.51 30.74 -4.89
N LEU A 113 -2.69 31.05 -3.60
CA LEU A 113 -3.63 30.35 -2.71
C LEU A 113 -5.08 30.50 -3.20
N ASP A 114 -5.47 31.69 -3.64
CA ASP A 114 -6.79 31.96 -4.21
C ASP A 114 -7.02 31.14 -5.49
N ASN A 115 -6.03 31.08 -6.38
CA ASN A 115 -6.11 30.27 -7.61
C ASN A 115 -6.23 28.76 -7.33
N MET A 116 -5.67 28.30 -6.22
CA MET A 116 -5.78 26.91 -5.74
C MET A 116 -7.08 26.64 -4.97
N ASN A 117 -7.98 27.63 -4.84
CA ASN A 117 -9.21 27.56 -4.04
C ASN A 117 -8.96 27.15 -2.57
N VAL A 118 -7.82 27.56 -2.01
CA VAL A 118 -7.47 27.25 -0.62
C VAL A 118 -8.33 28.11 0.31
N ASN A 119 -8.95 27.47 1.31
CA ASN A 119 -9.72 28.20 2.31
C ASN A 119 -8.81 29.11 3.15
N SER A 120 -9.19 30.37 3.31
CA SER A 120 -8.45 31.37 4.10
C SER A 120 -8.32 31.03 5.60
N ASP A 121 -9.16 30.15 6.13
CA ASP A 121 -9.05 29.66 7.51
C ASP A 121 -7.98 28.56 7.68
N LEU A 122 -7.43 28.03 6.58
CA LEU A 122 -6.48 26.92 6.59
C LEU A 122 -5.11 27.37 7.09
N LYS A 123 -4.59 26.72 8.14
CA LYS A 123 -3.32 27.10 8.74
C LYS A 123 -2.19 26.18 8.28
N TYR A 124 -0.98 26.73 8.26
CA TYR A 124 0.24 25.98 7.96
C TYR A 124 0.37 24.69 8.79
N ARG A 125 0.02 24.75 10.08
CA ARG A 125 0.06 23.58 10.97
C ARG A 125 -0.88 22.46 10.51
N ASP A 126 -2.06 22.80 10.00
CA ASP A 126 -3.05 21.82 9.56
C ASP A 126 -2.55 21.12 8.29
N ILE A 127 -1.95 21.87 7.36
CA ILE A 127 -1.25 21.33 6.18
C ILE A 127 -0.08 20.42 6.56
N GLN A 128 0.74 20.81 7.54
CA GLN A 128 1.85 19.97 8.00
C GLN A 128 1.38 18.63 8.56
N GLN A 129 0.29 18.65 9.32
CA GLN A 129 -0.30 17.43 9.87
C GLN A 129 -0.81 16.53 8.74
N GLU A 130 -1.54 17.10 7.77
CA GLU A 130 -2.05 16.34 6.63
C GLU A 130 -0.92 15.77 5.75
N LEU A 131 0.10 16.58 5.43
CA LEU A 131 1.27 16.15 4.68
C LEU A 131 2.00 14.97 5.37
N SER A 132 2.08 15.01 6.70
CA SER A 132 2.68 13.94 7.49
C SER A 132 1.84 12.66 7.43
N SER A 133 0.51 12.78 7.49
CA SER A 133 -0.42 11.66 7.30
C SER A 133 -0.25 11.02 5.92
N GLU A 134 -0.25 11.82 4.86
CA GLU A 134 -0.16 11.33 3.48
C GLU A 134 1.19 10.64 3.22
N LYS A 135 2.31 11.22 3.68
CA LYS A 135 3.64 10.60 3.57
C LYS A 135 3.71 9.26 4.29
N LEU A 136 3.11 9.17 5.48
CA LEU A 136 3.04 7.93 6.23
C LEU A 136 2.18 6.89 5.49
N GLY A 137 0.98 7.27 5.05
CA GLY A 137 0.07 6.40 4.29
C GLY A 137 0.73 5.86 3.02
N ARG A 138 1.37 6.73 2.26
CA ARG A 138 2.17 6.38 1.08
C ARG A 138 3.23 5.34 1.39
N LYS A 139 4.03 5.57 2.45
CA LYS A 139 5.10 4.63 2.85
C LYS A 139 4.53 3.26 3.17
N ILE A 140 3.41 3.21 3.88
CA ILE A 140 2.77 1.96 4.28
C ILE A 140 2.24 1.20 3.07
N LEU A 141 1.52 1.88 2.18
CA LEU A 141 1.00 1.30 0.95
C LEU A 141 2.13 0.80 0.04
N LYS A 142 3.17 1.62 -0.16
CA LYS A 142 4.34 1.27 -0.98
C LYS A 142 5.06 0.03 -0.43
N ASN A 143 5.27 -0.03 0.88
CA ASN A 143 5.87 -1.21 1.51
C ASN A 143 5.04 -2.47 1.28
N LYS A 144 3.70 -2.38 1.38
CA LYS A 144 2.82 -3.53 1.13
C LYS A 144 2.89 -3.96 -0.34
N PHE A 145 2.85 -3.00 -1.26
CA PHE A 145 2.99 -3.25 -2.70
C PHE A 145 4.32 -3.96 -3.01
N ASP A 146 5.44 -3.39 -2.56
CA ASP A 146 6.78 -3.93 -2.82
C ASP A 146 6.98 -5.33 -2.24
N GLN A 147 6.49 -5.55 -1.01
CA GLN A 147 6.52 -6.87 -0.39
C GLN A 147 5.75 -7.88 -1.24
N THR A 148 4.53 -7.54 -1.66
CA THR A 148 3.66 -8.45 -2.43
C THR A 148 4.28 -8.77 -3.80
N VAL A 149 4.82 -7.76 -4.50
CA VAL A 149 5.53 -7.97 -5.78
C VAL A 149 6.77 -8.85 -5.60
N SER A 150 7.54 -8.63 -4.53
CA SER A 150 8.70 -9.46 -4.22
C SER A 150 8.31 -10.92 -3.97
N GLU A 151 7.24 -11.16 -3.23
CA GLU A 151 6.74 -12.51 -2.95
C GLU A 151 6.29 -13.22 -4.24
N ILE A 152 5.57 -12.52 -5.13
CA ILE A 152 5.18 -13.05 -6.45
C ILE A 152 6.42 -13.43 -7.28
N ASN A 153 7.42 -12.55 -7.33
CA ASN A 153 8.65 -12.81 -8.10
C ASN A 153 9.41 -14.03 -7.58
N GLN A 154 9.51 -14.18 -6.26
CA GLN A 154 10.15 -15.37 -5.66
C GLN A 154 9.43 -16.66 -6.02
N VAL A 155 8.10 -16.68 -6.03
CA VAL A 155 7.31 -17.84 -6.44
C VAL A 155 7.59 -18.19 -7.91
N ASN A 156 7.54 -17.18 -8.79
CA ASN A 156 7.79 -17.37 -10.22
C ASN A 156 9.21 -17.89 -10.51
N GLU A 157 10.22 -17.40 -9.79
CA GLU A 157 11.60 -17.88 -9.91
C GLU A 157 11.72 -19.36 -9.53
N ILE A 158 11.12 -19.77 -8.41
CA ILE A 158 11.13 -21.17 -7.95
C ILE A 158 10.47 -22.10 -8.98
N GLU A 159 9.35 -21.68 -9.58
CA GLU A 159 8.67 -22.45 -10.63
C GLU A 159 9.50 -22.58 -11.91
N ALA A 160 10.20 -21.52 -12.31
CA ALA A 160 11.08 -21.53 -13.46
C ALA A 160 12.25 -22.51 -13.27
N THR A 161 12.90 -22.52 -12.09
CA THR A 161 13.99 -23.45 -11.77
C THR A 161 13.51 -24.90 -11.74
N LYS A 162 12.37 -25.19 -11.09
CA LYS A 162 11.76 -26.53 -11.08
C LYS A 162 11.50 -27.04 -12.50
N THR A 163 11.01 -26.17 -13.38
CA THR A 163 10.73 -26.52 -14.78
C THR A 163 12.00 -26.85 -15.57
N GLN A 164 13.11 -26.16 -15.30
CA GLN A 164 14.41 -26.42 -15.92
C GLN A 164 15.00 -27.75 -15.45
N GLU A 165 14.99 -28.03 -14.14
CA GLU A 165 15.48 -29.31 -13.60
C GLU A 165 14.73 -30.54 -14.13
N ILE A 166 13.40 -30.42 -14.34
CA ILE A 166 12.58 -31.49 -14.91
C ILE A 166 12.97 -31.75 -16.37
N LYS A 167 13.25 -30.70 -17.15
CA LYS A 167 13.70 -30.82 -18.54
C LYS A 167 15.09 -31.47 -18.64
N GLU A 168 16.02 -31.09 -17.77
CA GLU A 168 17.38 -31.67 -17.72
C GLU A 168 17.36 -33.15 -17.27
N LYS A 169 16.55 -33.49 -16.26
CA LYS A 169 16.38 -34.89 -15.81
C LYS A 169 15.62 -35.76 -16.82
N GLY A 170 14.75 -35.17 -17.63
CA GLY A 170 14.04 -35.86 -18.73
C GLY A 170 14.96 -36.19 -19.91
N GLN A 171 15.93 -35.33 -20.22
CA GLN A 171 16.92 -35.57 -21.28
C GLN A 171 17.97 -36.63 -20.90
N ASN A 172 18.35 -36.71 -19.62
CA ASN A 172 19.32 -37.71 -19.13
C ASN A 172 18.77 -39.14 -18.95
N LYS A 173 17.50 -39.41 -19.28
CA LYS A 173 16.90 -40.77 -19.27
C LYS A 173 16.79 -41.43 -20.65
N ILE A 174 17.24 -40.76 -21.71
CA ILE A 174 17.25 -41.31 -23.08
C ILE A 174 18.70 -41.51 -23.52
N ILE A 175 19.47 -42.33 -22.79
CA ILE A 175 20.74 -42.93 -23.27
C ILE A 175 20.84 -44.34 -22.71
#